data_AF-A0A8J5SLG7-F1
#
_entry.id   AF-A0A8J5SLG7-F1
#
_cell.length_a   1.000
_cell.length_b   1.000
_cell.length_c   1.000
_cell.angle_alpha   90.00
_cell.angle_beta   90.00
_cell.angle_gamma   90.00
#
_symmetry.space_group_name_H-M   'P 1'
#
loop_
_entity.id
_entity.type
_entity.pdbx_description
1 polymer ?
#
loop_
_entity_poly.entity_id
_entity_poly.type
_entity_poly.pdbx_seq_one_letter_code
_entity_poly.pdbx_strand_id
1 'polypeptide(L)'
;MFIQKAWRTASFGLYGFSQFTKSGFLEHAKKFREEDMQIRLDGKNCLVTGANSGIGFATAEGLASRGATVYMLCRNKERGEAALSQIKSKTGNSNVHLEICDLSSLNEVKSFAAKFTSTDRPLHVLVNNAGILEHKRVTTSEGLEFNFAVNVAATYTLTELVMPLLEKAAPDARVITVSSGGMYTEPLNKDLQFSESNFDGTQQYARNKRVQVALTEWWAEKNSNMGVGFYSMHPGWADTPGVSRSLPGLSER
;
A
#
# COMPACT_ATOMS: atom_id res chain seq x y z
N MET A 1 1.22 29.23 -10.72
CA MET A 1 1.51 28.07 -9.84
C MET A 1 0.94 28.23 -8.43
N PHE A 2 1.17 29.36 -7.74
CA PHE A 2 0.70 29.57 -6.36
C PHE A 2 -0.82 29.45 -6.18
N ILE A 3 -1.61 30.14 -7.02
CA ILE A 3 -3.08 30.13 -6.94
C ILE A 3 -3.65 28.70 -7.09
N GLN A 4 -3.09 27.90 -8.00
CA GLN A 4 -3.52 26.50 -8.19
C GLN A 4 -3.16 25.63 -6.97
N LYS A 5 -1.98 25.80 -6.37
CA LYS A 5 -1.59 25.08 -5.16
C LYS A 5 -2.48 25.45 -3.97
N ALA A 6 -2.76 26.74 -3.80
CA ALA A 6 -3.66 27.25 -2.76
C ALA A 6 -5.08 26.69 -2.94
N TRP A 7 -5.61 26.72 -4.17
CA TRP A 7 -6.94 26.17 -4.48
C TRP A 7 -7.03 24.66 -4.22
N ARG A 8 -6.05 23.85 -4.64
CA ARG A 8 -6.02 22.40 -4.35
C ARG A 8 -6.00 22.13 -2.86
N THR A 9 -5.15 22.86 -2.12
CA THR A 9 -5.03 22.73 -0.67
C THR A 9 -6.34 23.07 0.02
N ALA A 10 -7.00 24.18 -0.38
CA ALA A 10 -8.28 24.59 0.19
C ALA A 10 -9.41 23.61 -0.19
N SER A 11 -9.47 23.16 -1.43
CA SER A 11 -10.47 22.20 -1.91
C SER A 11 -10.33 20.86 -1.22
N PHE A 12 -9.10 20.36 -1.07
CA PHE A 12 -8.81 19.18 -0.26
C PHE A 12 -9.14 19.40 1.21
N GLY A 13 -8.84 20.59 1.77
CA GLY A 13 -9.21 20.92 3.14
C GLY A 13 -10.71 20.80 3.39
N LEU A 14 -11.53 21.39 2.51
CA LEU A 14 -12.99 21.33 2.60
C LEU A 14 -13.52 19.90 2.38
N TYR A 15 -13.09 19.25 1.29
CA TYR A 15 -13.53 17.89 0.97
C TYR A 15 -13.09 16.90 2.06
N GLY A 16 -11.82 16.95 2.46
CA GLY A 16 -11.25 16.09 3.48
C GLY A 16 -11.86 16.29 4.85
N PHE A 17 -12.21 17.52 5.24
CA PHE A 17 -12.94 17.76 6.49
C PHE A 17 -14.33 17.10 6.48
N SER A 18 -15.02 17.14 5.34
CA SER A 18 -16.35 16.53 5.22
C SER A 18 -16.32 15.00 5.08
N GLN A 19 -15.32 14.45 4.40
CA GLN A 19 -15.31 13.04 3.98
C GLN A 19 -14.37 12.15 4.80
N PHE A 20 -13.26 12.70 5.30
CA PHE A 20 -12.17 11.88 5.87
C PHE A 20 -12.07 11.98 7.39
N THR A 21 -12.87 12.83 8.02
CA THR A 21 -13.01 12.91 9.48
C THR A 21 -13.90 11.78 10.02
N LYS A 22 -13.96 11.64 11.36
CA LYS A 22 -14.84 10.67 12.03
C LYS A 22 -16.31 10.78 11.57
N SER A 23 -16.83 11.99 11.38
CA SER A 23 -18.19 12.20 10.89
C SER A 23 -18.36 11.69 9.45
N GLY A 24 -17.38 11.95 8.59
CA GLY A 24 -17.38 11.41 7.22
C GLY A 24 -17.37 9.89 7.21
N PHE A 25 -16.50 9.27 8.01
CA PHE A 25 -16.46 7.82 8.19
C PHE A 25 -17.82 7.26 8.65
N LEU A 26 -18.43 7.84 9.69
CA LEU A 26 -19.72 7.38 10.20
C LEU A 26 -20.84 7.49 9.16
N GLU A 27 -20.81 8.50 8.30
CA GLU A 27 -21.79 8.67 7.22
C GLU A 27 -21.60 7.62 6.12
N HIS A 28 -20.35 7.36 5.70
CA HIS A 28 -20.05 6.33 4.71
C HIS A 28 -20.33 4.92 5.23
N ALA A 29 -20.09 4.67 6.52
CA ALA A 29 -20.35 3.38 7.16
C ALA A 29 -21.82 2.98 7.10
N LYS A 30 -22.76 3.93 7.06
CA LYS A 30 -24.21 3.64 6.90
C LYS A 30 -24.53 2.95 5.57
N LYS A 31 -23.70 3.15 4.55
CA LYS A 31 -23.86 2.55 3.22
C LYS A 31 -22.97 1.31 3.04
N PHE A 32 -22.17 0.98 4.04
CA PHE A 32 -21.31 -0.20 4.01
C PHE A 32 -22.18 -1.46 4.09
N ARG A 33 -21.96 -2.38 3.16
CA ARG A 33 -22.65 -3.67 3.16
C ARG A 33 -21.77 -4.69 3.89
N GLU A 34 -22.15 -5.07 5.10
CA GLU A 34 -21.41 -6.07 5.88
C GLU A 34 -21.32 -7.43 5.17
N GLU A 35 -22.28 -7.72 4.29
CA GLU A 35 -22.29 -8.91 3.42
C GLU A 35 -21.06 -8.99 2.51
N ASP A 36 -20.54 -7.85 2.04
CA ASP A 36 -19.32 -7.82 1.21
C ASP A 36 -18.11 -8.35 2.01
N MET A 37 -18.18 -8.34 3.35
CA MET A 37 -17.16 -8.89 4.24
C MET A 37 -17.30 -10.39 4.50
N GLN A 38 -18.41 -11.02 4.11
CA GLN A 38 -18.67 -12.46 4.28
C GLN A 38 -18.19 -13.31 3.10
N ILE A 39 -17.72 -12.67 2.01
CA ILE A 39 -17.20 -13.36 0.83
C ILE A 39 -16.00 -14.23 1.23
N ARG A 40 -16.10 -15.52 0.93
CA ARG A 40 -15.04 -16.51 1.13
C ARG A 40 -13.96 -16.38 0.06
N LEU A 41 -12.71 -16.56 0.46
CA LEU A 41 -11.51 -16.45 -0.37
C LEU A 41 -10.69 -17.75 -0.34
N ASP A 42 -11.32 -18.87 0.01
CA ASP A 42 -10.68 -20.18 0.01
C ASP A 42 -10.03 -20.47 -1.36
N GLY A 43 -8.77 -20.93 -1.34
CA GLY A 43 -7.97 -21.18 -2.55
C GLY A 43 -7.38 -19.93 -3.23
N LYS A 44 -7.66 -18.71 -2.73
CA LYS A 44 -7.09 -17.47 -3.27
C LYS A 44 -5.78 -17.13 -2.56
N ASN A 45 -4.71 -16.92 -3.34
CA ASN A 45 -3.41 -16.49 -2.83
C ASN A 45 -3.33 -14.96 -2.80
N CYS A 46 -3.00 -14.39 -1.65
CA CYS A 46 -2.93 -12.96 -1.43
C CYS A 46 -1.56 -12.54 -0.87
N LEU A 47 -0.93 -11.53 -1.45
CA LEU A 47 0.33 -10.94 -0.99
C LEU A 47 0.07 -9.54 -0.44
N VAL A 48 0.47 -9.27 0.80
CA VAL A 48 0.28 -7.96 1.46
C VAL A 48 1.63 -7.42 1.91
N THR A 49 1.99 -6.23 1.44
CA THR A 49 3.23 -5.56 1.87
C THR A 49 3.03 -4.73 3.14
N GLY A 50 3.99 -4.76 4.06
CA GLY A 50 3.85 -4.08 5.36
C GLY A 50 2.77 -4.71 6.25
N ALA A 51 2.60 -6.02 6.15
CA ALA A 51 1.49 -6.76 6.76
C ALA A 51 1.60 -6.95 8.29
N ASN A 52 2.69 -6.50 8.92
CA ASN A 52 2.92 -6.70 10.36
C ASN A 52 2.37 -5.59 11.26
N SER A 53 1.75 -4.53 10.71
CA SER A 53 1.15 -3.47 11.53
C SER A 53 0.09 -2.65 10.79
N GLY A 54 -0.76 -1.94 11.54
CA GLY A 54 -1.72 -0.97 11.01
C GLY A 54 -2.65 -1.57 9.96
N ILE A 55 -2.86 -0.83 8.87
CA ILE A 55 -3.75 -1.22 7.77
C ILE A 55 -3.31 -2.54 7.11
N GLY A 56 -2.01 -2.75 6.95
CA GLY A 56 -1.48 -3.99 6.38
C GLY A 56 -1.81 -5.22 7.22
N PHE A 57 -1.70 -5.09 8.55
CA PHE A 57 -2.09 -6.15 9.49
C PHE A 57 -3.59 -6.43 9.42
N ALA A 58 -4.43 -5.40 9.51
CA ALA A 58 -5.88 -5.55 9.43
C ALA A 58 -6.32 -6.16 8.10
N THR A 59 -5.65 -5.80 7.00
CA THR A 59 -5.89 -6.39 5.67
C THR A 59 -5.51 -7.87 5.65
N ALA A 60 -4.32 -8.23 6.13
CA ALA A 60 -3.88 -9.62 6.20
C ALA A 60 -4.80 -10.48 7.08
N GLU A 61 -5.22 -9.96 8.25
CA GLU A 61 -6.18 -10.60 9.16
C GLU A 61 -7.55 -10.81 8.50
N GLY A 62 -8.08 -9.79 7.82
CA GLY A 62 -9.37 -9.88 7.12
C GLY A 62 -9.35 -10.88 5.97
N LEU A 63 -8.27 -10.93 5.19
CA LEU A 63 -8.08 -11.93 4.13
C LEU A 63 -7.98 -13.34 4.72
N ALA A 64 -7.18 -13.52 5.79
CA ALA A 64 -7.01 -14.81 6.45
C ALA A 64 -8.33 -15.32 7.07
N SER A 65 -9.12 -14.44 7.70
CA SER A 65 -10.44 -14.78 8.27
C SER A 65 -11.41 -15.34 7.22
N ARG A 66 -11.23 -14.95 5.95
CA ARG A 66 -12.02 -15.41 4.80
C ARG A 66 -11.48 -16.67 4.14
N GLY A 67 -10.42 -17.28 4.68
CA GLY A 67 -9.85 -18.53 4.17
C GLY A 67 -8.79 -18.37 3.08
N ALA A 68 -8.36 -17.14 2.76
CA ALA A 68 -7.29 -16.93 1.81
C ALA A 68 -5.95 -17.53 2.30
N THR A 69 -5.09 -17.91 1.37
CA THR A 69 -3.67 -18.08 1.64
C THR A 69 -3.02 -16.70 1.65
N VAL A 70 -2.46 -16.28 2.78
CA VAL A 70 -1.92 -14.92 2.95
C VAL A 70 -0.41 -14.95 3.11
N TYR A 71 0.29 -14.26 2.22
CA TYR A 71 1.72 -14.01 2.28
C TYR A 71 1.96 -12.60 2.83
N MET A 72 2.53 -12.52 4.02
CA MET A 72 2.84 -11.31 4.74
C MET A 72 4.27 -10.87 4.39
N LEU A 73 4.43 -9.88 3.52
CA LEU A 73 5.75 -9.34 3.21
C LEU A 73 6.12 -8.26 4.23
N CYS A 74 7.13 -8.54 5.04
CA CYS A 74 7.54 -7.70 6.16
C CYS A 74 9.04 -7.42 6.13
N ARG A 75 9.47 -6.28 6.66
CA ARG A 75 10.90 -5.95 6.77
C ARG A 75 11.56 -6.59 7.99
N ASN A 76 10.92 -6.50 9.15
CA ASN A 76 11.49 -6.99 10.40
C ASN A 76 10.90 -8.36 10.75
N LYS A 77 11.78 -9.34 10.95
CA LYS A 77 11.41 -10.73 11.19
C LYS A 77 10.62 -10.91 12.49
N GLU A 78 11.11 -10.39 13.59
CA GLU A 78 10.52 -10.61 14.92
C GLU A 78 9.10 -10.03 15.00
N ARG A 79 8.90 -8.80 14.50
CA ARG A 79 7.57 -8.18 14.41
C ARG A 79 6.68 -8.91 13.41
N GLY A 80 7.24 -9.43 12.33
CA GLY A 80 6.52 -10.25 11.36
C GLY A 80 6.01 -11.56 11.97
N GLU A 81 6.85 -12.27 12.73
CA GLU A 81 6.51 -13.51 13.42
C GLU A 81 5.46 -13.31 14.51
N ALA A 82 5.55 -12.21 15.25
CA ALA A 82 4.54 -11.82 16.23
C ALA A 82 3.18 -11.58 15.56
N ALA A 83 3.15 -10.80 14.47
CA ALA A 83 1.93 -10.54 13.71
C ALA A 83 1.35 -11.81 13.07
N LEU A 84 2.21 -12.68 12.51
CA LEU A 84 1.82 -13.97 11.95
C LEU A 84 1.11 -14.83 12.99
N SER A 85 1.71 -14.99 14.18
CA SER A 85 1.14 -15.76 15.28
C SER A 85 -0.22 -15.21 15.71
N GLN A 86 -0.33 -13.87 15.80
CA GLN A 86 -1.58 -13.21 16.17
C GLN A 86 -2.68 -13.46 15.14
N ILE A 87 -2.39 -13.34 13.84
CA ILE A 87 -3.37 -13.58 12.77
C ILE A 87 -3.82 -15.05 12.78
N LYS A 88 -2.89 -16.00 12.86
CA LYS A 88 -3.24 -17.43 12.94
C LYS A 88 -4.14 -17.73 14.12
N SER A 89 -3.80 -17.19 15.30
CA SER A 89 -4.59 -17.39 16.52
C SER A 89 -6.01 -16.81 16.42
N LYS A 90 -6.18 -15.63 15.83
CA LYS A 90 -7.48 -14.97 15.75
C LYS A 90 -8.38 -15.55 14.66
N THR A 91 -7.79 -15.99 13.56
CA THR A 91 -8.55 -16.43 12.38
C THR A 91 -8.73 -17.94 12.31
N GLY A 92 -7.91 -18.71 13.04
CA GLY A 92 -7.84 -20.17 12.91
C GLY A 92 -7.23 -20.65 11.57
N ASN A 93 -6.86 -19.73 10.67
CA ASN A 93 -6.33 -20.07 9.36
C ASN A 93 -4.81 -20.31 9.45
N SER A 94 -4.39 -21.54 9.13
CA SER A 94 -2.98 -21.94 9.14
C SER A 94 -2.21 -21.53 7.88
N ASN A 95 -2.91 -21.17 6.80
CA ASN A 95 -2.36 -20.78 5.49
C ASN A 95 -1.90 -19.32 5.46
N VAL A 96 -1.23 -18.88 6.52
CA VAL A 96 -0.60 -17.56 6.61
C VAL A 96 0.91 -17.78 6.68
N HIS A 97 1.64 -17.07 5.83
CA HIS A 97 3.07 -17.23 5.62
C HIS A 97 3.77 -15.88 5.78
N LEU A 98 4.95 -15.87 6.39
CA LEU A 98 5.79 -14.68 6.53
C LEU A 98 6.91 -14.73 5.51
N GLU A 99 7.08 -13.65 4.77
CA GLU A 99 8.20 -13.43 3.85
C GLU A 99 8.95 -12.17 4.28
N ILE A 100 10.28 -12.25 4.32
CA ILE A 100 11.14 -11.15 4.75
C ILE A 100 11.75 -10.47 3.53
N CYS A 101 11.52 -9.17 3.41
CA CYS A 101 12.06 -8.32 2.35
C CYS A 101 12.08 -6.86 2.82
N ASP A 102 13.25 -6.21 2.73
CA ASP A 102 13.34 -4.77 2.87
C ASP A 102 13.01 -4.08 1.55
N LEU A 103 11.85 -3.42 1.49
CA LEU A 103 11.41 -2.68 0.31
C LEU A 103 12.25 -1.42 0.02
N SER A 104 13.18 -1.04 0.89
CA SER A 104 14.16 0.00 0.56
C SER A 104 15.32 -0.50 -0.29
N SER A 105 15.44 -1.84 -0.46
CA SER A 105 16.40 -2.47 -1.37
C SER A 105 15.70 -3.11 -2.57
N LEU A 106 15.92 -2.57 -3.78
CA LEU A 106 15.38 -3.15 -5.00
C LEU A 106 16.00 -4.50 -5.32
N ASN A 107 17.25 -4.73 -4.91
CA ASN A 107 17.86 -6.06 -4.99
C ASN A 107 17.09 -7.09 -4.15
N GLU A 108 16.75 -6.78 -2.90
CA GLU A 108 15.92 -7.67 -2.08
C GLU A 108 14.52 -7.88 -2.69
N VAL A 109 13.89 -6.82 -3.22
CA VAL A 109 12.59 -6.92 -3.90
C VAL A 109 12.67 -7.88 -5.10
N LYS A 110 13.72 -7.78 -5.92
CA LYS A 110 13.95 -8.67 -7.07
C LYS A 110 14.18 -10.11 -6.62
N SER A 111 15.02 -10.33 -5.60
CA SER A 111 15.29 -11.67 -5.07
C SER A 111 14.04 -12.31 -4.48
N PHE A 112 13.25 -11.54 -3.71
CA PHE A 112 11.96 -11.99 -3.21
C PHE A 112 11.01 -12.33 -4.35
N ALA A 113 10.83 -11.43 -5.31
CA ALA A 113 9.92 -11.65 -6.44
C ALA A 113 10.32 -12.89 -7.24
N ALA A 114 11.61 -13.09 -7.55
CA ALA A 114 12.09 -14.28 -8.25
C ALA A 114 11.81 -15.59 -7.49
N LYS A 115 12.01 -15.59 -6.16
CA LYS A 115 11.64 -16.73 -5.30
C LYS A 115 10.12 -16.94 -5.29
N PHE A 116 9.35 -15.87 -5.22
CA PHE A 116 7.89 -15.94 -5.14
C PHE A 116 7.28 -16.43 -6.45
N THR A 117 7.76 -15.93 -7.59
CA THR A 117 7.31 -16.36 -8.93
C THR A 117 7.73 -17.77 -9.29
N SER A 118 8.85 -18.28 -8.77
CA SER A 118 9.25 -19.68 -9.00
C SER A 118 8.31 -20.71 -8.35
N THR A 119 7.45 -20.28 -7.42
CA THR A 119 6.39 -21.16 -6.89
C THR A 119 5.32 -21.49 -7.91
N ASP A 120 5.23 -20.70 -8.99
CA ASP A 120 4.27 -20.80 -10.10
C ASP A 120 2.79 -20.80 -9.67
N ARG A 121 2.50 -20.33 -8.45
CA ARG A 121 1.13 -20.25 -7.91
C ARG A 121 0.44 -18.96 -8.37
N PRO A 122 -0.83 -19.01 -8.80
CA PRO A 122 -1.57 -17.83 -9.21
C PRO A 122 -1.72 -16.84 -8.04
N LEU A 123 -1.36 -15.59 -8.26
CA LEU A 123 -1.51 -14.50 -7.28
C LEU A 123 -2.84 -13.80 -7.54
N HIS A 124 -3.80 -13.95 -6.64
CA HIS A 124 -5.14 -13.40 -6.83
C HIS A 124 -5.26 -11.97 -6.30
N VAL A 125 -4.54 -11.64 -5.22
CA VAL A 125 -4.59 -10.30 -4.65
C VAL A 125 -3.18 -9.84 -4.31
N LEU A 126 -2.77 -8.70 -4.85
CA LEU A 126 -1.59 -7.96 -4.40
C LEU A 126 -2.06 -6.69 -3.70
N VAL A 127 -1.70 -6.51 -2.43
CA VAL A 127 -1.92 -5.27 -1.70
C VAL A 127 -0.58 -4.58 -1.46
N ASN A 128 -0.32 -3.55 -2.26
CA ASN A 128 0.80 -2.63 -2.09
C ASN A 128 0.45 -1.63 -0.98
N ASN A 129 0.59 -2.06 0.27
CA ASN A 129 0.25 -1.29 1.46
C ASN A 129 1.47 -0.60 2.12
N ALA A 130 2.65 -1.20 2.04
CA ALA A 130 3.83 -0.64 2.67
C ALA A 130 4.10 0.79 2.21
N GLY A 131 4.43 1.65 3.17
CA GLY A 131 4.85 3.00 2.91
C GLY A 131 5.47 3.67 4.13
N ILE A 132 6.30 4.67 3.88
CA ILE A 132 7.02 5.43 4.89
C ILE A 132 6.94 6.92 4.60
N LEU A 133 7.06 7.73 5.64
CA LEU A 133 7.30 9.17 5.58
C LEU A 133 8.53 9.44 6.45
N GLU A 134 9.66 9.63 5.78
CA GLU A 134 10.93 10.08 6.37
C GLU A 134 11.09 11.58 6.08
N HIS A 135 11.31 12.37 7.13
CA HIS A 135 11.37 13.83 7.05
C HIS A 135 12.71 14.31 6.50
N LYS A 136 13.78 13.53 6.67
CA LYS A 136 15.12 13.86 6.17
C LYS A 136 15.38 13.21 4.82
N ARG A 137 16.16 13.88 3.96
CA ARG A 137 16.61 13.26 2.73
C ARG A 137 17.64 12.18 3.06
N VAL A 138 17.24 10.92 2.96
CA VAL A 138 18.11 9.75 3.11
C VAL A 138 18.24 9.08 1.76
N THR A 139 19.46 8.66 1.41
CA THR A 139 19.74 7.92 0.18
C THR A 139 19.99 6.46 0.53
N THR A 140 19.36 5.53 -0.18
CA THR A 140 19.62 4.09 -0.04
C THR A 140 21.01 3.72 -0.55
N SER A 141 21.48 2.51 -0.23
CA SER A 141 22.73 1.99 -0.78
C SER A 141 22.74 1.89 -2.32
N GLU A 142 21.56 1.85 -2.94
CA GLU A 142 21.37 1.83 -4.40
C GLU A 142 21.20 3.23 -5.01
N GLY A 143 21.42 4.30 -4.23
CA GLY A 143 21.42 5.67 -4.75
C GLY A 143 20.04 6.29 -4.91
N LEU A 144 18.99 5.69 -4.37
CA LEU A 144 17.62 6.20 -4.45
C LEU A 144 17.25 7.02 -3.20
N GLU A 145 16.45 8.06 -3.36
CA GLU A 145 15.82 8.72 -2.21
C GLU A 145 14.92 7.73 -1.46
N PHE A 146 15.02 7.68 -0.13
CA PHE A 146 14.48 6.61 0.70
C PHE A 146 12.95 6.49 0.64
N ASN A 147 12.21 7.60 0.69
CA ASN A 147 10.76 7.59 0.52
C ASN A 147 10.38 7.06 -0.86
N PHE A 148 11.02 7.56 -1.92
CA PHE A 148 10.80 7.10 -3.29
C PHE A 148 11.10 5.62 -3.47
N ALA A 149 12.22 5.13 -2.91
CA ALA A 149 12.64 3.74 -2.98
C ALA A 149 11.54 2.81 -2.45
N VAL A 150 11.04 3.08 -1.24
CA VAL A 150 10.03 2.25 -0.58
C VAL A 150 8.64 2.46 -1.18
N ASN A 151 8.21 3.71 -1.31
CA ASN A 151 6.83 4.02 -1.66
C ASN A 151 6.56 3.75 -3.15
N VAL A 152 7.49 4.08 -4.05
CA VAL A 152 7.26 4.02 -5.51
C VAL A 152 8.06 2.93 -6.17
N ALA A 153 9.40 2.97 -6.06
CA ALA A 153 10.27 2.10 -6.84
C ALA A 153 10.05 0.61 -6.50
N ALA A 154 9.91 0.28 -5.22
CA ALA A 154 9.61 -1.08 -4.79
C ALA A 154 8.19 -1.52 -5.16
N THR A 155 7.20 -0.64 -5.03
CA THR A 155 5.81 -0.92 -5.45
C THR A 155 5.75 -1.24 -6.95
N TYR A 156 6.40 -0.42 -7.77
CA TYR A 156 6.48 -0.63 -9.22
C TYR A 156 7.21 -1.95 -9.54
N THR A 157 8.42 -2.12 -8.98
CA THR A 157 9.27 -3.28 -9.24
C THR A 157 8.58 -4.58 -8.83
N LEU A 158 7.99 -4.63 -7.63
CA LEU A 158 7.29 -5.82 -7.17
C LEU A 158 6.10 -6.14 -8.07
N THR A 159 5.26 -5.15 -8.39
CA THR A 159 4.05 -5.36 -9.21
C THR A 159 4.40 -5.86 -10.61
N GLU A 160 5.38 -5.25 -11.28
CA GLU A 160 5.83 -5.70 -12.60
C GLU A 160 6.40 -7.12 -12.56
N LEU A 161 7.20 -7.46 -11.54
CA LEU A 161 7.84 -8.78 -11.46
C LEU A 161 6.87 -9.91 -11.12
N VAL A 162 5.79 -9.64 -10.38
CA VAL A 162 4.76 -10.66 -10.07
C VAL A 162 3.61 -10.69 -11.08
N MET A 163 3.65 -9.85 -12.11
CA MET A 163 2.62 -9.81 -13.17
C MET A 163 2.29 -11.19 -13.76
N PRO A 164 3.27 -12.07 -14.07
CA PRO A 164 2.97 -13.40 -14.59
C PRO A 164 2.09 -14.26 -13.65
N LEU A 165 2.20 -14.06 -12.32
CA LEU A 165 1.34 -14.76 -11.37
C LEU A 165 -0.06 -14.14 -11.29
N LEU A 166 -0.17 -12.82 -11.44
CA LEU A 166 -1.45 -12.11 -11.52
C LEU A 166 -2.22 -12.56 -12.76
N GLU A 167 -1.54 -12.68 -13.90
CA GLU A 167 -2.13 -13.17 -15.15
C GLU A 167 -2.71 -14.58 -15.01
N LYS A 168 -2.02 -15.48 -14.31
CA LYS A 168 -2.53 -16.83 -14.03
C LYS A 168 -3.81 -16.85 -13.20
N ALA A 169 -4.06 -15.81 -12.40
CA ALA A 169 -5.26 -15.65 -11.59
C ALA A 169 -6.34 -14.83 -12.30
N ALA A 170 -6.09 -14.29 -13.49
CA ALA A 170 -7.10 -13.53 -14.23
C ALA A 170 -8.29 -14.45 -14.61
N PRO A 171 -9.53 -13.91 -14.62
CA PRO A 171 -9.91 -12.50 -14.41
C PRO A 171 -10.13 -12.12 -12.93
N ASP A 172 -9.76 -12.98 -11.99
CA ASP A 172 -9.99 -12.76 -10.55
C ASP A 172 -8.86 -11.97 -9.88
N ALA A 173 -7.77 -11.71 -10.59
CA ALA A 173 -6.60 -11.01 -10.07
C ALA A 173 -6.89 -9.52 -9.80
N ARG A 174 -6.46 -9.05 -8.64
CA ARG A 174 -6.63 -7.66 -8.20
C ARG A 174 -5.33 -7.12 -7.62
N VAL A 175 -4.93 -5.94 -8.05
CA VAL A 175 -3.84 -5.15 -7.45
C VAL A 175 -4.45 -3.93 -6.77
N ILE A 176 -4.19 -3.79 -5.48
CA ILE A 176 -4.67 -2.67 -4.65
C ILE A 176 -3.46 -1.88 -4.17
N THR A 177 -3.39 -0.62 -4.56
CA THR A 177 -2.35 0.32 -4.10
C THR A 177 -2.92 1.23 -3.01
N VAL A 178 -2.39 1.12 -1.79
CA VAL A 178 -2.77 1.98 -0.66
C VAL A 178 -1.98 3.29 -0.75
N SER A 179 -2.63 4.30 -1.33
CA SER A 179 -2.10 5.65 -1.46
C SER A 179 -2.37 6.48 -0.18
N SER A 180 -2.63 7.78 -0.31
CA SER A 180 -2.96 8.70 0.77
C SER A 180 -3.73 9.90 0.25
N GLY A 181 -4.61 10.49 1.07
CA GLY A 181 -5.25 11.76 0.76
C GLY A 181 -4.25 12.91 0.58
N GLY A 182 -3.05 12.80 1.16
CA GLY A 182 -1.96 13.76 0.94
C GLY A 182 -1.60 13.93 -0.54
N MET A 183 -1.89 12.93 -1.39
CA MET A 183 -1.62 13.06 -2.83
C MET A 183 -2.35 14.22 -3.51
N TYR A 184 -3.49 14.67 -2.97
CA TYR A 184 -4.29 15.74 -3.58
C TYR A 184 -3.60 17.11 -3.53
N THR A 185 -2.58 17.27 -2.69
CA THR A 185 -1.85 18.53 -2.53
C THR A 185 -0.76 18.73 -3.59
N GLU A 186 -0.36 17.66 -4.30
CA GLU A 186 0.76 17.67 -5.25
C GLU A 186 0.32 17.28 -6.67
N PRO A 187 0.79 17.97 -7.72
CA PRO A 187 0.63 17.50 -9.10
C PRO A 187 1.52 16.28 -9.35
N LEU A 188 1.23 15.56 -10.46
CA LEU A 188 2.20 14.60 -10.97
C LEU A 188 3.46 15.36 -11.42
N ASN A 189 4.63 14.91 -10.96
CA ASN A 189 5.92 15.55 -11.21
C ASN A 189 6.87 14.58 -11.92
N LYS A 190 7.77 15.11 -12.75
CA LYS A 190 8.86 14.36 -13.39
C LYS A 190 10.04 14.13 -12.45
N ASP A 191 10.24 15.03 -11.48
CA ASP A 191 11.21 14.82 -10.41
C ASP A 191 10.60 13.92 -9.33
N LEU A 192 10.90 12.63 -9.43
CA LEU A 192 10.37 11.60 -8.54
C LEU A 192 11.13 11.50 -7.21
N GLN A 193 12.34 12.06 -7.12
CA GLN A 193 13.27 11.85 -6.01
C GLN A 193 13.63 13.13 -5.24
N PHE A 194 12.96 14.24 -5.55
CA PHE A 194 13.13 15.51 -4.87
C PHE A 194 14.58 16.01 -4.94
N SER A 195 14.96 16.49 -6.13
CA SER A 195 16.27 17.05 -6.46
C SER A 195 16.52 18.45 -5.89
N GLU A 196 15.46 19.14 -5.46
CA GLU A 196 15.52 20.48 -4.87
C GLU A 196 16.29 20.47 -3.53
N SER A 197 17.01 21.57 -3.23
CA SER A 197 17.89 21.65 -2.05
C SER A 197 17.16 21.73 -0.71
N ASN A 198 15.91 22.20 -0.70
CA ASN A 198 15.05 22.32 0.46
C ASN A 198 14.11 21.11 0.58
N PHE A 199 14.69 19.93 0.81
CA PHE A 199 13.92 18.69 0.94
C PHE A 199 12.81 18.80 2.00
N ASP A 200 11.59 18.47 1.60
CA ASP A 200 10.42 18.36 2.47
C ASP A 200 9.87 16.93 2.35
N GLY A 201 10.06 16.12 3.40
CA GLY A 201 9.61 14.73 3.43
C GLY A 201 8.09 14.55 3.34
N THR A 202 7.31 15.51 3.85
CA THR A 202 5.85 15.48 3.72
C THR A 202 5.44 15.75 2.28
N GLN A 203 6.07 16.73 1.63
CA GLN A 203 5.86 16.98 0.21
C GLN A 203 6.33 15.78 -0.64
N GLN A 204 7.49 15.19 -0.34
CA GLN A 204 7.98 14.01 -1.07
C GLN A 204 7.05 12.81 -0.92
N TYR A 205 6.53 12.58 0.29
CA TYR A 205 5.50 11.58 0.53
C TYR A 205 4.24 11.84 -0.33
N ALA A 206 3.72 13.08 -0.34
CA ALA A 206 2.58 13.44 -1.18
C ALA A 206 2.85 13.23 -2.67
N ARG A 207 4.04 13.60 -3.17
CA ARG A 207 4.49 13.31 -4.55
C ARG A 207 4.51 11.81 -4.83
N ASN A 208 5.08 10.99 -3.95
CA ASN A 208 5.11 9.53 -4.09
C ASN A 208 3.69 8.93 -4.16
N LYS A 209 2.80 9.38 -3.28
CA LYS A 209 1.40 8.93 -3.25
C LYS A 209 0.62 9.34 -4.51
N ARG A 210 0.94 10.51 -5.09
CA ARG A 210 0.40 10.92 -6.39
C ARG A 210 0.91 10.03 -7.53
N VAL A 211 2.19 9.68 -7.53
CA VAL A 211 2.78 8.76 -8.52
C VAL A 211 2.16 7.37 -8.43
N GLN A 212 1.94 6.84 -7.22
CA GLN A 212 1.27 5.54 -7.02
C GLN A 212 -0.11 5.47 -7.69
N VAL A 213 -0.91 6.55 -7.63
CA VAL A 213 -2.22 6.58 -8.30
C VAL A 213 -2.07 6.65 -9.82
N ALA A 214 -1.17 7.49 -10.34
CA ALA A 214 -0.90 7.55 -11.77
C ALA A 214 -0.38 6.22 -12.33
N LEU A 215 0.48 5.50 -11.58
CA LEU A 215 0.94 4.16 -11.95
C LEU A 215 -0.22 3.16 -11.97
N THR A 216 -1.14 3.25 -11.02
CA THR A 216 -2.31 2.37 -10.95
C THR A 216 -3.26 2.59 -12.13
N GLU A 217 -3.52 3.85 -12.50
CA GLU A 217 -4.29 4.21 -13.70
C GLU A 217 -3.60 3.68 -14.97
N TRP A 218 -2.29 3.89 -15.09
CA TRP A 218 -1.50 3.40 -16.21
C TRP A 218 -1.50 1.87 -16.32
N TRP A 219 -1.40 1.14 -15.21
CA TRP A 219 -1.50 -0.32 -15.22
C TRP A 219 -2.90 -0.79 -15.64
N ALA A 220 -3.96 -0.11 -15.19
CA ALA A 220 -5.33 -0.44 -15.60
C ALA A 220 -5.51 -0.30 -17.12
N GLU A 221 -5.01 0.80 -17.70
CA GLU A 221 -5.07 1.04 -19.14
C GLU A 221 -4.21 0.06 -19.93
N LYS A 222 -2.94 -0.12 -19.55
CA LYS A 222 -1.98 -0.97 -20.25
C LYS A 222 -2.40 -2.45 -20.26
N ASN A 223 -3.05 -2.91 -19.20
CA ASN A 223 -3.41 -4.33 -19.02
C ASN A 223 -4.92 -4.58 -19.17
N SER A 224 -5.66 -3.69 -19.85
CA SER A 224 -7.12 -3.74 -19.98
C SER A 224 -7.65 -5.07 -20.54
N ASN A 225 -6.85 -5.75 -21.37
CA ASN A 225 -7.21 -7.00 -22.03
C ASN A 225 -6.80 -8.25 -21.24
N MET A 226 -6.11 -8.10 -20.11
CA MET A 226 -5.53 -9.22 -19.36
C MET A 226 -6.45 -9.72 -18.23
N GLY A 227 -7.54 -9.01 -17.94
CA GLY A 227 -8.47 -9.37 -16.86
C GLY A 227 -7.92 -9.15 -15.44
N VAL A 228 -6.78 -8.47 -15.29
CA VAL A 228 -6.25 -8.05 -13.99
C VAL A 228 -6.83 -6.67 -13.65
N GLY A 229 -7.47 -6.56 -12.48
CA GLY A 229 -8.02 -5.28 -12.00
C GLY A 229 -7.00 -4.50 -11.19
N PHE A 230 -6.83 -3.20 -11.47
CA PHE A 230 -5.93 -2.31 -10.74
C PHE A 230 -6.74 -1.21 -10.06
N TYR A 231 -6.56 -1.07 -8.74
CA TYR A 231 -7.32 -0.15 -7.90
C TYR A 231 -6.38 0.61 -6.98
N SER A 232 -6.69 1.88 -6.74
CA SER A 232 -6.04 2.66 -5.70
C SER A 232 -7.07 3.10 -4.68
N MET A 233 -6.64 3.20 -3.43
CA MET A 233 -7.46 3.73 -2.35
C MET A 233 -6.61 4.62 -1.46
N HIS A 234 -7.23 5.53 -0.71
CA HIS A 234 -6.60 6.16 0.43
C HIS A 234 -7.43 5.83 1.69
N PRO A 235 -6.80 5.50 2.82
CA PRO A 235 -7.51 5.06 4.01
C PRO A 235 -8.20 6.21 4.78
N GLY A 236 -8.04 7.45 4.33
CA GLY A 236 -8.38 8.61 5.15
C GLY A 236 -7.42 8.73 6.33
N TRP A 237 -7.93 9.15 7.48
CA TRP A 237 -7.17 9.16 8.73
C TRP A 237 -7.37 7.86 9.47
N ALA A 238 -6.30 7.07 9.60
CA ALA A 238 -6.31 5.79 10.30
C ALA A 238 -5.31 5.83 11.46
N ASP A 239 -5.79 5.50 12.66
CA ASP A 239 -4.92 5.36 13.83
C ASP A 239 -4.02 4.14 13.65
N THR A 240 -2.74 4.40 13.37
CA THR A 240 -1.75 3.36 13.11
C THR A 240 -0.40 3.79 13.68
N PRO A 241 0.47 2.84 14.08
CA PRO A 241 1.83 3.15 14.51
C PRO A 241 2.67 3.87 13.44
N GLY A 242 2.30 3.78 12.16
CA GLY A 242 2.93 4.54 11.08
C GLY A 242 2.60 6.03 11.20
N VAL A 243 1.31 6.36 11.31
CA VAL A 243 0.84 7.74 11.45
C VAL A 243 1.36 8.36 12.75
N SER A 244 1.26 7.68 13.90
CA SER A 244 1.71 8.23 15.18
C SER A 244 3.21 8.56 15.20
N ARG A 245 4.05 7.79 14.48
CA ARG A 245 5.49 8.06 14.38
C ARG A 245 5.81 9.18 13.41
N SER A 246 5.13 9.23 12.26
CA SER A 246 5.43 10.22 11.22
C SER A 246 4.76 11.57 11.49
N LEU A 247 3.63 11.59 12.21
CA LEU A 247 2.79 12.75 12.52
C LEU A 247 2.28 12.70 13.98
N PRO A 248 3.16 12.84 14.99
CA PRO A 248 2.79 12.62 16.41
C PRO A 248 1.66 13.52 16.92
N GLY A 249 1.61 14.80 16.48
CA GLY A 249 0.55 15.74 16.90
C GLY A 249 -0.85 15.42 16.37
N LEU A 250 -0.99 14.46 15.45
CA LEU A 250 -2.29 13.99 14.95
C LEU A 250 -2.88 12.84 15.78
N SER A 251 -2.05 12.04 16.48
CA SER A 251 -2.51 10.94 17.34
C SER A 251 -2.87 11.36 18.77
N GLU A 252 -2.54 12.60 19.14
CA GLU A 252 -2.77 13.16 20.49
C GLU A 252 -4.14 13.88 20.63
N ARG A 253 -5.00 13.83 19.60
CA ARG A 253 -6.33 14.48 19.57
C ARG A 253 -7.43 13.50 19.25
#